data_AF-A0A9E4AX71-F1
#
_entry.id   AF-A0A9E4AX71-F1
#
_cell.length_a   1.000
_cell.length_b   1.000
_cell.length_c   1.000
_cell.angle_alpha   90.00
_cell.angle_beta   90.00
_cell.angle_gamma   90.00
#
_symmetry.space_group_name_H-M   'P 1'
#
loop_
_entity.id
_entity.type
_entity.pdbx_description
1 polymer ?
#
loop_
_entity_poly.entity_id
_entity_poly.type
_entity_poly.pdbx_seq_one_letter_code
_entity_poly.pdbx_strand_id
1 'polypeptide(L)'
;MRKITFLFLTTCMILTYSTVGYTQDADLDTLRASDVNADGVINILDLTLVAANFGTTPTADQTPNPDVNSDGIVNILDLTLIA
;
A
#
# COMPACT_ATOMS: atom_id res chain seq x y z
N MET A 1 -11.50 10.56 42.41
CA MET A 1 -10.27 9.88 41.94
C MET A 1 -10.56 8.67 41.04
N ARG A 2 -11.48 7.75 41.40
CA ARG A 2 -11.79 6.54 40.60
C ARG A 2 -12.32 6.77 39.17
N LYS A 3 -13.06 7.86 38.91
CA LYS A 3 -13.57 8.22 37.58
C LYS A 3 -12.49 8.73 36.62
N ILE A 4 -11.43 9.35 37.17
CA ILE A 4 -10.34 9.92 36.37
C ILE A 4 -9.43 8.78 35.88
N THR A 5 -9.08 7.82 36.72
CA THR A 5 -8.32 6.62 36.32
C THR A 5 -9.01 5.82 35.21
N PHE A 6 -10.35 5.71 35.25
CA PHE A 6 -11.11 5.01 34.21
C PHE A 6 -11.04 5.74 32.86
N LEU A 7 -11.12 7.07 32.88
CA LEU A 7 -11.00 7.90 31.67
C LEU A 7 -9.60 7.83 31.05
N PHE A 8 -8.55 7.83 31.88
CA PHE A 8 -7.17 7.65 31.42
C PHE A 8 -6.92 6.25 30.85
N LEU A 9 -7.54 5.21 31.44
CA LEU A 9 -7.40 3.84 30.98
C LEU A 9 -8.13 3.62 29.64
N THR A 10 -9.33 4.17 29.46
CA THR A 10 -10.08 4.05 28.20
C THR A 10 -9.46 4.88 27.09
N THR A 11 -8.94 6.08 27.39
CA THR A 11 -8.20 6.86 26.38
C THR A 11 -6.88 6.18 26.00
N CYS A 12 -6.13 5.64 26.96
CA CYS A 12 -4.92 4.85 26.65
C CYS A 12 -5.23 3.66 25.74
N MET A 13 -6.30 2.92 26.05
CA MET A 13 -6.75 1.77 25.25
C MET A 13 -7.16 2.20 23.81
N ILE A 14 -7.90 3.30 23.66
CA ILE A 14 -8.28 3.84 22.33
C ILE A 14 -7.04 4.29 21.54
N LEU A 15 -6.11 5.01 22.18
CA LEU A 15 -4.86 5.42 21.52
C LEU A 15 -4.04 4.20 21.07
N THR A 16 -3.97 3.14 21.89
CA THR A 16 -3.23 1.91 21.52
C THR A 16 -3.84 1.17 20.34
N TYR A 17 -5.17 1.16 20.18
CA TYR A 17 -5.81 0.54 19.01
C TYR A 17 -5.55 1.33 17.72
N SER A 18 -5.62 2.66 17.78
CA SER A 18 -5.35 3.51 16.63
C SER A 18 -3.90 3.34 16.16
N THR A 19 -2.93 3.29 17.06
CA THR A 19 -1.51 3.13 16.65
C THR A 19 -1.21 1.75 16.06
N VAL A 20 -1.87 0.69 16.52
CA VAL A 20 -1.70 -0.66 15.97
C VAL A 20 -2.37 -0.80 14.60
N GLY A 21 -3.51 -0.13 14.37
CA GLY A 21 -4.18 -0.13 13.06
C GLY A 21 -3.40 0.59 11.95
N TYR A 22 -2.59 1.60 12.28
CA TYR A 22 -1.82 2.36 11.29
C TYR A 22 -0.44 1.76 10.96
N THR A 23 0.07 0.82 11.76
CA THR A 23 1.48 0.38 11.66
C THR A 23 1.69 -0.91 10.85
N GLN A 24 0.63 -1.48 10.26
CA GLN A 24 0.73 -2.75 9.53
C GLN A 24 0.09 -2.72 8.11
N ASP A 25 -0.26 -1.55 7.59
CA ASP A 25 -1.03 -1.44 6.33
C ASP A 25 -0.17 -1.22 5.08
N ALA A 26 0.97 -0.54 5.22
CA ALA A 26 1.83 -0.21 4.07
C ALA A 26 2.35 -1.45 3.31
N ASP A 27 2.57 -2.56 4.01
CA ASP A 27 3.01 -3.83 3.41
C ASP A 27 1.86 -4.54 2.68
N LEU A 28 0.63 -4.45 3.21
CA LEU A 28 -0.55 -5.03 2.58
C LEU A 28 -1.00 -4.23 1.36
N ASP A 29 -1.00 -2.90 1.44
CA ASP A 29 -1.34 -2.02 0.32
C ASP A 29 -0.38 -2.21 -0.85
N THR A 30 0.92 -2.32 -0.55
CA THR A 30 1.96 -2.62 -1.55
C THR A 30 1.72 -3.99 -2.20
N LEU A 31 1.40 -5.01 -1.41
CA LEU A 31 1.10 -6.35 -1.93
C LEU A 31 -0.10 -6.33 -2.88
N ARG A 32 -1.16 -5.59 -2.53
CA ARG A 32 -2.36 -5.45 -3.37
C ARG A 32 -2.07 -4.68 -4.66
N ALA A 33 -1.24 -3.64 -4.58
CA ALA A 33 -0.82 -2.86 -5.73
C ALA A 33 0.10 -3.66 -6.68
N SER A 34 0.79 -4.68 -6.17
CA SER A 34 1.70 -5.54 -6.94
C SER A 34 0.99 -6.58 -7.83
N ASP A 35 -0.29 -6.86 -7.58
CA ASP A 35 -1.18 -7.60 -8.49
C ASP A 35 -1.75 -6.63 -9.54
N VAL A 36 -0.87 -6.16 -10.42
CA VAL A 36 -1.14 -5.03 -11.32
C VAL A 36 -2.20 -5.39 -12.36
N ASN A 37 -2.23 -6.65 -12.82
CA ASN A 37 -3.24 -7.09 -13.79
C ASN A 37 -4.56 -7.53 -13.11
N ALA A 38 -4.62 -7.55 -11.78
CA ALA A 38 -5.76 -7.93 -10.94
C ALA A 38 -6.29 -9.36 -11.21
N ASP A 39 -5.40 -10.29 -11.54
CA ASP A 39 -5.74 -11.71 -11.76
C ASP A 39 -5.72 -12.55 -10.47
N GLY A 40 -5.28 -11.95 -9.36
CA GLY A 40 -5.22 -12.57 -8.03
C GLY A 40 -3.92 -13.34 -7.76
N VAL A 41 -2.95 -13.28 -8.67
CA VAL A 41 -1.66 -13.97 -8.56
C VAL A 41 -0.53 -13.06 -8.96
N ILE A 42 0.25 -12.58 -7.98
CA ILE A 42 1.47 -11.81 -8.25
C ILE A 42 2.50 -12.72 -8.93
N ASN A 43 2.79 -12.45 -10.20
CA ASN A 43 3.72 -13.23 -10.99
C ASN A 43 4.42 -12.38 -12.07
N ILE A 44 5.11 -13.05 -13.02
CA ILE A 44 5.86 -12.36 -14.07
C ILE A 44 4.98 -11.50 -14.98
N LEU A 45 3.68 -11.79 -15.08
CA LEU A 45 2.74 -11.00 -15.89
C LEU A 45 2.60 -9.57 -15.35
N ASP A 46 2.56 -9.38 -14.03
CA ASP A 46 2.52 -8.04 -13.40
C ASP A 46 3.79 -7.25 -13.70
N LEU A 47 4.95 -7.90 -13.53
CA LEU A 47 6.27 -7.34 -13.89
C LEU A 47 6.32 -6.91 -15.36
N THR A 48 5.79 -7.71 -16.29
CA THR A 48 5.78 -7.35 -17.72
C THR A 48 4.89 -6.15 -18.01
N LEU A 49 3.80 -5.97 -17.27
CA LEU A 49 2.88 -4.84 -17.42
C LEU A 49 3.52 -3.53 -16.95
N VAL A 50 4.20 -3.55 -15.81
CA VAL A 50 5.00 -2.41 -15.33
C VAL A 50 6.12 -2.09 -16.33
N ALA A 51 6.88 -3.10 -16.76
CA ALA A 51 7.99 -2.91 -17.70
C ALA A 51 7.54 -2.33 -19.05
N ALA A 52 6.35 -2.70 -19.54
CA ALA A 52 5.78 -2.13 -20.76
C ALA A 52 5.47 -0.63 -20.67
N ASN A 53 5.35 -0.09 -19.45
CA ASN A 53 5.05 1.31 -19.17
C ASN A 53 6.27 2.07 -18.59
N PHE A 54 7.48 1.50 -18.64
CA PHE A 54 8.67 2.09 -18.05
C PHE A 54 8.94 3.51 -18.56
N GLY A 55 9.16 4.45 -17.65
CA GLY A 55 9.42 5.87 -17.92
C GLY A 55 8.18 6.71 -18.21
N THR A 56 6.97 6.14 -18.09
CA THR A 56 5.71 6.88 -18.24
C THR A 56 5.28 7.55 -16.92
N THR A 57 4.40 8.53 -17.04
CA THR A 57 3.75 9.22 -15.90
C THR A 57 2.24 8.98 -16.00
N PRO A 58 1.72 7.84 -15.52
CA PRO A 58 0.31 7.51 -15.61
C PRO A 58 -0.54 8.46 -14.76
N THR A 59 -1.80 8.63 -15.14
CA THR A 59 -2.77 9.36 -14.31
C THR A 59 -3.15 8.53 -13.09
N ALA A 60 -3.48 9.18 -11.97
CA ALA A 60 -3.92 8.50 -10.75
C ALA A 60 -5.08 7.51 -10.94
N ASP A 61 -5.93 7.75 -11.96
CA ASP A 61 -7.10 6.91 -12.26
C ASP A 61 -6.81 5.80 -13.29
N GLN A 62 -5.54 5.61 -13.71
CA GLN A 62 -5.20 4.61 -14.72
C GLN A 62 -5.50 3.20 -14.22
N THR A 63 -6.20 2.40 -15.03
CA THR A 63 -6.51 1.00 -14.70
C THR A 63 -6.17 0.11 -15.89
N PRO A 64 -5.22 -0.83 -15.76
CA PRO A 64 -4.37 -1.09 -14.60
C PRO A 64 -3.31 0.01 -14.36
N ASN A 65 -2.92 0.23 -13.09
CA ASN A 65 -1.91 1.23 -12.72
C ASN A 65 -0.50 0.59 -12.60
N PRO A 66 0.45 0.90 -13.51
CA PRO A 66 1.83 0.41 -13.46
C PRO A 66 2.74 1.20 -12.50
N ASP A 67 2.30 2.34 -11.98
CA ASP A 67 2.99 3.12 -10.94
C ASP A 67 2.57 2.57 -9.57
N VAL A 68 3.25 1.50 -9.15
CA VAL A 68 2.91 0.64 -8.01
C VAL A 68 3.10 1.41 -6.70
N ASN A 69 4.13 2.25 -6.62
CA ASN A 69 4.41 3.06 -5.43
C ASN A 69 3.66 4.40 -5.43
N SER A 70 2.98 4.75 -6.52
CA SER A 70 2.23 5.99 -6.70
C SER A 70 3.09 7.26 -6.55
N ASP A 71 4.34 7.20 -6.99
CA ASP A 71 5.28 8.35 -6.96
C ASP A 71 5.16 9.27 -8.19
N GLY A 72 4.33 8.87 -9.17
CA GLY A 72 4.03 9.62 -10.39
C GLY A 72 4.91 9.25 -11.58
N ILE A 73 5.86 8.33 -11.44
CA ILE A 73 6.70 7.86 -12.55
C ILE A 73 6.98 6.37 -12.46
N VAL A 74 6.61 5.64 -13.51
CA VAL A 74 6.93 4.21 -13.63
C VAL A 74 8.43 4.03 -13.83
N ASN A 75 9.11 3.47 -12.84
CA ASN A 75 10.55 3.30 -12.84
C ASN A 75 10.96 1.95 -12.22
N ILE A 76 12.25 1.80 -11.87
CA ILE A 76 12.76 0.54 -11.31
C ILE A 76 12.18 0.23 -9.93
N LEU A 77 11.78 1.25 -9.17
CA LEU A 77 11.21 1.08 -7.84
C LEU A 77 9.90 0.30 -7.92
N ASP A 78 9.05 0.55 -8.93
CA ASP A 78 7.81 -0.20 -9.14
C ASP A 78 8.05 -1.67 -9.40
N LEU A 79 9.06 -1.99 -10.22
CA LEU A 79 9.43 -3.38 -10.52
C LEU A 79 9.95 -4.10 -9.26
N THR A 80 10.65 -3.40 -8.37
CA THR A 80 11.17 -3.98 -7.13
C THR A 80 10.11 -4.24 -6.05
N LEU A 81 8.91 -3.68 -6.19
CA LEU A 81 7.80 -3.99 -5.29
C LEU A 81 7.11 -5.31 -5.64
N ILE A 82 7.26 -5.77 -6.89
CA ILE A 82 6.69 -7.02 -7.38
C ILE A 82 7.65 -8.21 -7.15
N ALA A 83 8.97 -7.97 -7.13
CA ALA A 83 10.02 -8.99 -7.16
C ALA A 83 10.68 -9.32 -5.82
#